data_AF-A0A3N5X8L7-F1
#
_entry.id   AF-A0A3N5X8L7-F1
#
_cell.length_a   1.000
_cell.length_b   1.000
_cell.length_c   1.000
_cell.angle_alpha   90.00
_cell.angle_beta   90.00
_cell.angle_gamma   90.00
#
_symmetry.space_group_name_H-M   'P 1'
#
loop_
_entity.id
_entity.type
_entity.pdbx_description
1 polymer ?
#
loop_
_entity_poly.entity_id
_entity_poly.type
_entity_poly.pdbx_seq_one_letter_code
_entity_poly.pdbx_strand_id
1 'polypeptide(L)'
;MTTHAPAVPSKMPDVGITIFSVMTRLAAEHGAINLAQGFPDFDCDPALVEAVAEYMRRGNNQYAPMQGVHALREALAAKILSLYGARYDADTEITVTSGATEAMFCAISSFVGPGDEVILFEPCYDSYVP
;
A
#
# COMPACT_ATOMS: atom_id res chain seq x y z
N MET A 1 -19.63 -24.95 30.04
CA MET A 1 -19.98 -23.56 29.72
C MET A 1 -19.16 -23.13 28.52
N THR A 2 -19.73 -23.19 27.32
CA THR A 2 -19.12 -22.66 26.10
C THR A 2 -19.37 -21.14 26.08
N THR A 3 -18.33 -20.35 26.30
CA THR A 3 -18.38 -18.90 26.14
C THR A 3 -18.40 -18.59 24.65
N HIS A 4 -19.58 -18.28 24.10
CA HIS A 4 -19.66 -17.67 22.78
C HIS A 4 -19.16 -16.23 22.90
N ALA A 5 -18.09 -15.89 22.16
CA ALA A 5 -17.67 -14.51 22.01
C ALA A 5 -18.82 -13.69 21.41
N PRO A 6 -19.02 -12.43 21.85
CA PRO A 6 -20.07 -11.58 21.31
C PRO A 6 -19.86 -11.40 19.80
N ALA A 7 -20.92 -11.58 19.01
CA ALA A 7 -20.88 -11.35 17.57
C ALA A 7 -20.69 -9.85 17.31
N VAL A 8 -19.58 -9.48 16.67
CA VAL A 8 -19.32 -8.11 16.23
C VAL A 8 -19.92 -7.95 14.82
N PRO A 9 -20.92 -7.07 14.62
CA PRO A 9 -21.47 -6.85 13.29
C PRO A 9 -20.40 -6.24 12.38
N SER A 10 -20.18 -6.86 11.22
CA SER A 10 -19.21 -6.35 10.25
C SER A 10 -19.67 -5.01 9.69
N LYS A 11 -18.75 -4.05 9.58
CA LYS A 11 -18.97 -2.84 8.78
C LYS A 11 -18.96 -3.12 7.28
N MET A 12 -18.44 -4.28 6.88
CA MET A 12 -18.24 -4.72 5.51
C MET A 12 -18.79 -6.16 5.40
N PRO A 13 -20.12 -6.37 5.38
CA PRO A 13 -20.68 -7.73 5.40
C PRO A 13 -20.48 -8.49 4.09
N ASP A 14 -20.29 -7.78 2.97
CA ASP A 14 -20.27 -8.34 1.63
C ASP A 14 -18.87 -8.48 1.02
N VAL A 15 -17.80 -8.24 1.81
CA VAL A 15 -16.42 -8.41 1.35
C VAL A 15 -15.96 -9.86 1.51
N GLY A 16 -15.48 -10.46 0.41
CA GLY A 16 -14.93 -11.81 0.36
C GLY A 16 -13.42 -11.83 0.19
N ILE A 17 -12.86 -13.03 -0.02
CA ILE A 17 -11.47 -13.16 -0.48
C ILE A 17 -11.34 -12.67 -1.91
N THR A 18 -10.25 -11.97 -2.22
CA THR A 18 -10.01 -11.45 -3.58
C THR A 18 -9.75 -12.57 -4.58
N ILE A 19 -10.10 -12.35 -5.84
CA ILE A 19 -9.85 -13.32 -6.93
C ILE A 19 -8.36 -13.67 -7.05
N PHE A 20 -7.47 -12.71 -6.73
CA PHE A 20 -6.02 -12.93 -6.71
C PHE A 20 -5.61 -14.05 -5.76
N SER A 21 -6.20 -14.10 -4.55
CA SER A 21 -5.94 -15.17 -3.58
C SER A 21 -6.42 -16.53 -4.09
N VAL A 22 -7.60 -16.56 -4.72
CA VAL A 22 -8.18 -17.78 -5.29
C VAL A 22 -7.30 -18.31 -6.43
N MET A 23 -6.93 -17.46 -7.38
CA MET A 23 -6.14 -17.86 -8.56
C MET A 23 -4.71 -18.26 -8.19
N THR A 24 -4.11 -17.58 -7.21
CA THR A 24 -2.78 -17.95 -6.69
C THR A 24 -2.79 -19.37 -6.12
N ARG A 25 -3.79 -19.68 -5.29
CA ARG A 25 -3.93 -21.01 -4.69
C ARG A 25 -4.12 -22.08 -5.76
N LEU A 26 -5.00 -21.81 -6.74
CA LEU A 26 -5.28 -22.76 -7.82
C LEU A 26 -4.05 -23.01 -8.70
N ALA A 27 -3.28 -21.96 -9.02
CA ALA A 27 -2.05 -22.10 -9.79
C ALA A 27 -1.03 -23.00 -9.06
N ALA A 28 -0.87 -22.82 -7.74
CA ALA A 28 -0.01 -23.66 -6.93
C ALA A 28 -0.52 -25.12 -6.85
N GLU A 29 -1.83 -25.33 -6.63
CA GLU A 29 -2.46 -26.66 -6.56
C GLU A 29 -2.28 -27.48 -7.85
N HIS A 30 -2.23 -26.80 -9.01
CA HIS A 30 -2.11 -27.45 -10.31
C HIS A 30 -0.72 -27.36 -10.96
N GLY A 31 0.26 -26.73 -10.30
CA GLY A 31 1.57 -26.49 -10.89
C GLY A 31 1.52 -25.63 -12.17
N ALA A 32 0.55 -24.72 -12.25
CA ALA A 32 0.36 -23.84 -13.40
C ALA A 32 1.30 -22.62 -13.33
N ILE A 33 1.65 -22.07 -14.49
CA ILE A 33 2.32 -20.77 -14.58
C ILE A 33 1.33 -19.69 -14.17
N ASN A 34 1.65 -18.92 -13.13
CA ASN A 34 0.76 -17.90 -12.59
C ASN A 34 0.95 -16.55 -13.30
N LEU A 35 0.12 -16.27 -14.29
CA LEU A 35 0.05 -14.95 -14.95
C LEU A 35 -1.05 -14.05 -14.38
N ALA A 36 -1.68 -14.45 -13.27
CA ALA A 36 -2.77 -13.71 -12.64
C ALA A 36 -2.30 -12.74 -11.53
N GLN A 37 -1.09 -12.93 -11.00
CA GLN A 37 -0.52 -12.05 -9.99
C GLN A 37 0.13 -10.81 -10.61
N GLY A 38 -0.15 -9.65 -10.03
CA GLY A 38 0.38 -8.35 -10.47
C GLY A 38 1.71 -7.96 -9.81
N PHE A 39 2.52 -8.92 -9.38
CA PHE A 39 3.86 -8.64 -8.84
C PHE A 39 4.96 -9.34 -9.64
N PRO A 40 6.18 -8.79 -9.68
CA PRO A 40 7.30 -9.40 -10.40
C PRO A 40 7.70 -10.78 -9.82
N ASP A 41 8.06 -11.72 -10.70
CA ASP A 41 8.63 -13.02 -10.34
C ASP A 41 10.17 -13.03 -10.28
N PHE A 42 10.78 -11.84 -10.27
CA PHE A 42 12.21 -11.61 -10.15
C PHE A 42 12.54 -10.71 -8.95
N ASP A 43 13.77 -10.83 -8.45
CA ASP A 43 14.23 -10.06 -7.30
C ASP A 43 14.39 -8.56 -7.60
N CYS A 44 14.32 -7.74 -6.55
CA CYS A 44 14.67 -6.33 -6.63
C CYS A 44 16.18 -6.11 -6.86
N ASP A 45 16.57 -4.89 -7.22
CA ASP A 45 17.98 -4.52 -7.38
C ASP A 45 18.78 -4.82 -6.10
N PRO A 46 19.87 -5.62 -6.15
CA PRO A 46 20.69 -5.94 -4.98
C PRO A 46 21.20 -4.73 -4.21
N ALA A 47 21.40 -3.58 -4.88
CA ALA A 47 21.82 -2.36 -4.22
C ALA A 47 20.79 -1.87 -3.19
N LEU A 48 19.50 -2.08 -3.43
CA LEU A 48 18.43 -1.74 -2.49
C LEU A 48 18.48 -2.65 -1.26
N VAL A 49 18.67 -3.96 -1.47
CA VAL A 49 18.78 -4.94 -0.38
C VAL A 49 19.95 -4.62 0.53
N GLU A 50 21.12 -4.33 -0.05
CA GLU A 50 22.32 -3.97 0.71
C GLU A 50 22.16 -2.66 1.49
N ALA A 51 21.53 -1.64 0.88
CA ALA A 51 21.26 -0.38 1.57
C ALA A 51 20.34 -0.59 2.79
N VAL A 52 19.27 -1.37 2.64
CA VAL A 52 18.37 -1.71 3.77
C VAL A 52 19.14 -2.44 4.86
N ALA A 53 19.91 -3.46 4.51
CA ALA A 53 20.71 -4.23 5.48
C ALA A 53 21.73 -3.34 6.22
N GLU A 54 22.37 -2.42 5.51
CA GLU A 54 23.30 -1.47 6.09
C GLU A 54 22.62 -0.56 7.14
N TYR A 55 21.51 0.10 6.79
CA TYR A 55 20.81 1.00 7.72
C TYR A 55 20.27 0.26 8.95
N MET A 56 19.80 -0.98 8.78
CA MET A 56 19.40 -1.85 9.89
C MET A 56 20.56 -2.16 10.83
N ARG A 57 21.73 -2.53 10.29
CA ARG A 57 22.95 -2.82 11.09
C ARG A 57 23.48 -1.58 11.82
N ARG A 58 23.29 -0.39 11.22
CA ARG A 58 23.64 0.90 11.84
C ARG A 58 22.68 1.33 12.97
N GLY A 59 21.63 0.56 13.24
CA GLY A 59 20.70 0.81 14.33
C GLY A 59 19.54 1.75 14.00
N ASN A 60 19.28 2.05 12.72
CA ASN A 60 18.16 2.90 12.27
C ASN A 60 16.83 2.14 12.31
N ASN A 61 16.50 1.59 13.49
CA ASN A 61 15.37 0.69 13.70
C ASN A 61 14.31 1.27 14.65
N GLN A 62 14.48 2.53 15.08
CA GLN A 62 13.50 3.25 15.89
C GLN A 62 12.49 3.96 15.00
N TYR A 63 11.44 4.52 15.62
CA TYR A 63 10.41 5.25 14.90
C TYR A 63 11.00 6.32 13.98
N ALA A 64 10.57 6.29 12.72
CA ALA A 64 10.77 7.41 11.81
C ALA A 64 9.85 8.58 12.22
N PRO A 65 10.13 9.81 11.75
CA PRO A 65 9.17 10.91 11.83
C PRO A 65 7.83 10.52 11.21
N MET A 66 6.73 11.06 11.74
CA MET A 66 5.35 10.70 11.36
C MET A 66 5.10 10.80 9.85
N GLN A 67 5.58 11.87 9.22
CA GLN A 67 5.44 12.13 7.79
C GLN A 67 6.42 11.31 6.92
N GLY A 68 7.38 10.63 7.54
CA GLY A 68 8.47 9.92 6.89
C GLY A 68 9.84 10.60 7.06
N VAL A 69 10.89 9.81 6.80
CA VAL A 69 12.29 10.26 6.87
C VAL A 69 12.51 11.44 5.91
N HIS A 70 13.10 12.53 6.41
CA HIS A 70 13.29 13.76 5.64
C HIS A 70 14.03 13.55 4.32
N ALA A 71 15.16 12.84 4.34
CA ALA A 71 15.95 12.55 3.14
C ALA A 71 15.15 11.80 2.06
N LEU A 72 14.21 10.94 2.46
CA LEU A 72 13.32 10.26 1.51
C LEU A 72 12.31 11.24 0.90
N ARG A 73 11.71 12.13 1.71
CA ARG A 73 10.78 13.16 1.23
C ARG A 73 11.46 14.13 0.25
N GLU A 74 12.67 14.58 0.54
CA GLU A 74 13.45 15.43 -0.38
C GLU A 74 13.75 14.71 -1.71
N ALA A 75 14.15 13.44 -1.64
CA ALA A 75 14.41 12.64 -2.84
C ALA A 75 13.14 12.47 -3.70
N LEU A 76 11.98 12.29 -3.06
CA LEU A 76 10.69 12.23 -3.74
C LEU A 76 10.32 13.57 -4.40
N ALA A 77 10.50 14.70 -3.69
CA ALA A 77 10.27 16.04 -4.24
C ALA A 77 11.13 16.29 -5.48
N ALA A 78 12.43 15.95 -5.40
CA ALA A 78 13.36 16.08 -6.52
C ALA A 78 12.98 15.17 -7.70
N LYS A 79 12.57 13.93 -7.44
CA LYS A 79 12.09 12.99 -8.47
C LYS A 79 10.87 13.54 -9.19
N ILE A 80 9.88 14.04 -8.47
CA ILE A 80 8.64 14.59 -9.04
C ILE A 80 8.94 15.83 -9.89
N LEU A 81 9.82 16.72 -9.42
CA LEU A 81 10.29 17.86 -10.20
C LEU A 81 10.97 17.42 -11.49
N SER A 82 11.85 16.42 -11.43
CA SER A 82 12.57 15.93 -12.60
C SER A 82 11.65 15.25 -13.62
N LEU A 83 10.63 14.51 -13.18
CA LEU A 83 9.75 13.75 -14.07
C LEU A 83 8.64 14.62 -14.67
N TYR A 84 8.11 15.56 -13.88
CA TYR A 84 6.86 16.24 -14.18
C TYR A 84 6.95 17.77 -14.13
N GLY A 85 8.09 18.34 -13.74
CA GLY A 85 8.26 19.79 -13.59
C GLY A 85 7.52 20.39 -12.39
N ALA A 86 6.84 19.58 -11.59
CA ALA A 86 6.08 20.02 -10.42
C ALA A 86 6.98 20.12 -9.18
N ARG A 87 6.87 21.23 -8.46
CA ARG A 87 7.59 21.46 -7.20
C ARG A 87 6.65 21.18 -6.03
N TYR A 88 7.12 20.37 -5.09
CA TYR A 88 6.44 20.11 -3.82
C TYR A 88 7.39 20.37 -2.65
N ASP A 89 6.85 20.95 -1.60
CA ASP A 89 7.53 21.15 -0.31
C ASP A 89 7.62 19.81 0.43
N ALA A 90 8.84 19.38 0.74
CA ALA A 90 9.06 18.07 1.33
C ALA A 90 8.45 17.95 2.74
N ASP A 91 8.32 19.05 3.50
CA ASP A 91 7.85 19.06 4.89
C ASP A 91 6.33 19.10 5.01
N THR A 92 5.64 19.65 4.01
CA THR A 92 4.20 19.91 4.08
C THR A 92 3.38 19.21 3.01
N GLU A 93 3.98 18.80 1.89
CA GLU A 93 3.27 18.25 0.73
C GLU A 93 3.65 16.80 0.38
N ILE A 94 4.53 16.17 1.18
CA ILE A 94 4.93 14.77 0.99
C ILE A 94 4.82 13.98 2.30
N THR A 95 3.99 12.95 2.28
CA THR A 95 3.81 11.99 3.38
C THR A 95 4.13 10.58 2.89
N VAL A 96 5.03 9.89 3.59
CA VAL A 96 5.37 8.49 3.32
C VAL A 96 4.38 7.58 4.05
N THR A 97 3.88 6.56 3.34
CA THR A 97 2.97 5.55 3.88
C THR A 97 3.52 4.14 3.66
N SER A 98 2.94 3.15 4.33
CA SER A 98 3.23 1.72 4.21
C SER A 98 2.62 1.17 2.91
N GLY A 99 3.16 1.65 1.79
CA GLY A 99 2.68 1.32 0.45
C GLY A 99 1.51 2.18 -0.01
N ALA A 100 1.18 2.03 -1.30
CA ALA A 100 0.13 2.82 -1.95
C ALA A 100 -1.27 2.53 -1.37
N THR A 101 -1.53 1.30 -0.91
CA THR A 101 -2.82 0.92 -0.30
C THR A 101 -3.13 1.76 0.93
N GLU A 102 -2.16 1.98 1.82
CA GLU A 102 -2.35 2.89 2.96
C GLU A 102 -2.54 4.34 2.48
N ALA A 103 -1.77 4.80 1.50
CA ALA A 103 -1.93 6.16 0.96
C ALA A 103 -3.35 6.42 0.46
N MET A 104 -3.92 5.46 -0.28
CA MET A 104 -5.29 5.53 -0.79
C MET A 104 -6.31 5.50 0.34
N PHE A 105 -6.15 4.59 1.31
CA PHE A 105 -7.03 4.52 2.47
C PHE A 105 -7.03 5.83 3.27
N CYS A 106 -5.84 6.38 3.56
CA CYS A 106 -5.69 7.65 4.28
C CYS A 106 -6.32 8.81 3.51
N ALA A 107 -6.08 8.91 2.20
CA ALA A 107 -6.67 9.96 1.37
C ALA A 107 -8.21 9.88 1.36
N ILE A 108 -8.77 8.71 1.04
CA ILE A 108 -10.22 8.51 1.00
C ILE A 108 -10.85 8.80 2.37
N SER A 109 -10.31 8.21 3.44
CA SER A 109 -10.85 8.38 4.80
C SER A 109 -10.72 9.81 5.34
N SER A 110 -9.80 10.61 4.79
CA SER A 110 -9.62 12.02 5.21
C SER A 110 -10.58 12.98 4.51
N PHE A 111 -11.00 12.65 3.28
CA PHE A 111 -11.77 13.56 2.43
C PHE A 111 -13.21 13.13 2.16
N VAL A 112 -13.57 11.86 2.38
CA VAL A 112 -14.90 11.31 2.08
C VAL A 112 -15.70 11.08 3.36
N GLY A 113 -16.83 11.77 3.48
CA GLY A 113 -17.78 11.64 4.59
C GLY A 113 -19.04 10.84 4.24
N PRO A 114 -19.90 10.55 5.24
CA PRO A 114 -21.18 9.89 5.01
C PRO A 114 -22.08 10.71 4.07
N GLY A 115 -22.49 10.10 2.95
CA GLY A 115 -23.35 10.73 1.95
C GLY A 115 -22.62 11.40 0.79
N ASP A 116 -21.28 11.49 0.84
CA ASP A 116 -20.50 11.96 -0.30
C ASP A 116 -20.47 10.92 -1.43
N GLU A 117 -20.46 11.41 -2.67
CA GLU A 117 -20.35 10.57 -3.86
C GLU A 117 -18.90 10.58 -4.40
N VAL A 118 -18.36 9.41 -4.71
CA VAL A 118 -17.02 9.22 -5.27
C VAL A 118 -17.13 8.60 -6.66
N ILE A 119 -16.56 9.24 -7.68
CA ILE A 119 -16.55 8.74 -9.05
C ILE A 119 -15.39 7.76 -9.23
N LEU A 120 -15.69 6.55 -9.70
CA LEU A 120 -14.71 5.52 -10.06
C LEU A 120 -14.83 5.19 -11.56
N PHE A 121 -13.68 4.91 -12.20
CA PHE A 121 -13.63 4.48 -13.59
C PHE A 121 -13.38 2.97 -13.66
N GLU A 122 -14.26 2.23 -14.33
CA GLU A 122 -14.16 0.78 -14.45
C GLU A 122 -13.43 0.33 -15.73
N PRO A 123 -12.68 -0.79 -15.70
CA PRO A 123 -12.37 -1.62 -14.53
C PRO A 123 -11.41 -0.92 -13.57
N CYS A 124 -11.64 -1.07 -12.27
CA CYS A 124 -10.88 -0.38 -11.24
C CYS A 124 -10.14 -1.36 -10.31
N TYR A 125 -9.18 -0.85 -9.54
CA TYR A 125 -8.49 -1.65 -8.53
C TYR A 125 -9.45 -1.92 -7.36
N ASP A 126 -9.45 -3.14 -6.85
CA ASP A 126 -10.42 -3.62 -5.85
C ASP A 126 -10.35 -2.86 -4.52
N SER A 127 -9.22 -2.22 -4.20
CA SER A 127 -9.05 -1.44 -2.98
C SER A 127 -9.72 -0.06 -3.01
N TYR A 128 -10.33 0.37 -4.13
CA TYR A 128 -11.03 1.67 -4.20
C TYR A 128 -12.45 1.61 -3.65
N VAL A 129 -13.07 0.44 -3.73
CA VAL A 129 -14.44 0.22 -3.25
C VAL A 129 -14.42 -0.21 -1.78
N PRO A 130 -15.49 0.07 -1.01
CA PRO A 130 -15.70 -0.53 0.31
C PRO A 130 -15.73 -2.07 0.21
#